data_AF-A0A847HGM8-F1
#
_entry.id   AF-A0A847HGM8-F1
#
_cell.length_a   1.000
_cell.length_b   1.000
_cell.length_c   1.000
_cell.angle_alpha   90.00
_cell.angle_beta   90.00
_cell.angle_gamma   90.00
#
_symmetry.space_group_name_H-M   'P 1'
#
loop_
_entity.id
_entity.type
_entity.pdbx_description
1 polymer ?
#
loop_
_entity_poly.entity_id
_entity_poly.type
_entity_poly.pdbx_seq_one_letter_code
_entity_poly.pdbx_strand_id
1 'polypeptide(L)'
;MRLRFMLSMICLFCLNSADLTASTQPKTKITSYRLIDADSISFYTGTSMGMLIPAGQSIEFAVPEKFRNRLPNFARIRHRKDRSFLAQNALEHDPDSPWLSVFFHNPQTDEWVAWQDQFGPEKRSALASPFYPKQNTLYNFPEYVGNFSPDCIRVFNRGEGDQTKAVASLHGLEIYYLNTERNCSSKRLFKEHTRLNSITIRYVLDNMRGLALKPAECFEFEFPDEFKQREILQVILKHRKDPALAADPENYDVFDPNAAYILCEAHSSLNNLWYKWADRSSIAKFSEVRPPENAENETLHNCLRTFGSIKADRFRLTNVGEGDPEKSTANIHELEIMFAPARTGNIVIEKIFTPETSFSDAGSSKPVPLIGGGPRLGGKFPGALLLGKNRATRRQQLEGLPEEHRFEVGTGEDVDGNLRVALPPGCHIELVETAIGDLDVTSLEYNKDGYFGRSGQAQASILLESAAGSKIPLKMNSNVGMAGIITCGGPAQDYLTREGDQLLIEISNDEAFLMGYRLILSRY
;
A
#
# COMPACT_ATOMS: atom_id res chain seq x y z
N MET A 1 -47.16 20.28 4.80
CA MET A 1 -46.12 21.20 4.29
C MET A 1 -44.75 20.97 4.96
N ARG A 2 -44.30 19.72 5.12
CA ARG A 2 -43.01 19.35 5.77
C ARG A 2 -42.31 18.16 5.10
N LEU A 3 -42.70 17.79 3.88
CA LEU A 3 -42.13 16.68 3.12
C LEU A 3 -41.35 17.12 1.86
N ARG A 4 -41.12 18.44 1.69
CA ARG A 4 -40.38 19.00 0.55
C ARG A 4 -38.98 19.52 0.90
N PHE A 5 -38.58 19.48 2.16
CA PHE A 5 -37.27 19.98 2.62
C PHE A 5 -36.20 18.90 2.86
N MET A 6 -36.56 17.60 2.85
CA MET A 6 -35.58 16.51 2.96
C MET A 6 -35.04 16.01 1.62
N LEU A 7 -35.71 16.27 0.50
CA LEU A 7 -35.22 15.86 -0.83
C LEU A 7 -34.18 16.82 -1.43
N SER A 8 -34.00 18.00 -0.84
CA SER A 8 -33.02 19.01 -1.32
C SER A 8 -31.64 18.90 -0.67
N MET A 9 -31.45 18.03 0.33
CA MET A 9 -30.14 17.79 0.97
C MET A 9 -29.47 16.47 0.54
N ILE A 10 -30.15 15.63 -0.25
CA ILE A 10 -29.57 14.39 -0.81
C ILE A 10 -28.99 14.63 -2.22
N CYS A 11 -29.25 15.79 -2.84
CA CYS A 11 -28.69 16.17 -4.14
C CYS A 11 -27.49 17.15 -4.06
N LEU A 12 -26.79 17.22 -2.93
CA LEU A 12 -25.57 18.05 -2.77
C LEU A 12 -24.27 17.22 -2.65
N PHE A 13 -24.30 16.01 -3.19
CA PHE A 13 -23.13 15.34 -3.78
C PHE A 13 -23.20 15.45 -5.31
N CYS A 14 -23.59 16.62 -5.82
CA CYS A 14 -23.30 16.97 -7.20
C CYS A 14 -21.78 17.00 -7.34
N LEU A 15 -21.25 15.98 -8.04
CA LEU A 15 -20.29 16.14 -9.12
C LEU A 15 -19.69 17.56 -9.15
N ASN A 16 -18.60 17.77 -8.41
CA ASN A 16 -17.59 18.68 -8.91
C ASN A 16 -16.90 17.93 -10.06
N SER A 17 -17.62 17.73 -11.17
CA SER A 17 -16.96 17.79 -12.46
C SER A 17 -16.37 19.20 -12.47
N ALA A 18 -15.07 19.31 -12.19
CA ALA A 18 -14.37 20.44 -12.75
C ALA A 18 -14.64 20.33 -14.25
N ASP A 19 -15.53 21.18 -14.76
CA ASP A 19 -15.85 21.30 -16.18
C ASP A 19 -14.59 21.78 -16.89
N LEU A 20 -13.62 20.87 -17.06
CA LEU A 20 -12.66 20.90 -18.13
C LEU A 20 -13.45 20.59 -19.40
N THR A 21 -14.26 21.57 -19.81
CA THR A 21 -14.84 21.58 -21.15
C THR A 21 -13.72 21.35 -22.16
N ALA A 22 -14.06 20.78 -23.33
CA ALA A 22 -13.13 20.59 -24.45
C ALA A 22 -12.43 21.88 -24.96
N SER A 23 -12.59 23.02 -24.27
CA SER A 23 -12.11 24.35 -24.64
C SER A 23 -10.68 24.68 -24.18
N THR A 24 -10.09 23.96 -23.22
CA THR A 24 -8.66 24.12 -22.91
C THR A 24 -7.82 23.21 -23.77
N GLN A 25 -7.26 23.75 -24.86
CA GLN A 25 -6.32 23.00 -25.70
C GLN A 25 -5.12 22.56 -24.85
N PRO A 26 -4.71 21.28 -24.93
CA PRO A 26 -3.55 20.81 -24.19
C PRO A 26 -2.30 21.54 -24.69
N LYS A 27 -1.38 21.84 -23.76
CA LYS A 27 -0.08 22.43 -24.10
C LYS A 27 0.68 21.56 -25.09
N THR A 28 0.58 20.24 -24.89
CA THR A 28 1.17 19.27 -25.81
C THR A 28 0.42 17.95 -25.76
N LYS A 29 0.58 17.16 -26.83
CA LYS A 29 0.07 15.80 -26.93
C LYS A 29 1.22 14.83 -27.21
N ILE A 30 1.44 13.88 -26.29
CA ILE A 30 2.48 12.86 -26.38
C ILE A 30 1.87 11.59 -26.97
N THR A 31 2.47 11.09 -28.05
CA THR A 31 2.06 9.86 -28.74
C THR A 31 3.12 8.76 -28.68
N SER A 32 4.38 9.12 -28.40
CA SER A 32 5.47 8.18 -28.23
C SER A 32 5.40 7.48 -26.87
N TYR A 33 5.55 6.16 -26.88
CA TYR A 33 5.55 5.34 -25.67
C TYR A 33 6.59 4.23 -25.77
N ARG A 34 6.93 3.63 -24.63
CA ARG A 34 7.71 2.40 -24.52
C ARG A 34 6.86 1.33 -23.86
N LEU A 35 7.10 0.07 -24.22
CA LEU A 35 6.55 -1.06 -23.47
C LEU A 35 7.38 -1.24 -22.20
N ILE A 36 6.69 -1.39 -21.07
CA ILE A 36 7.30 -1.87 -19.82
C ILE A 36 7.27 -3.40 -19.86
N ASP A 37 6.11 -3.95 -20.19
CA ASP A 37 5.90 -5.36 -20.51
C ASP A 37 4.78 -5.46 -21.57
N ALA A 38 4.27 -6.67 -21.82
CA ALA A 38 3.18 -6.90 -22.78
C ALA A 38 1.86 -6.18 -22.41
N ASP A 39 1.71 -5.79 -21.15
CA ASP A 39 0.48 -5.27 -20.53
C ASP A 39 0.66 -3.88 -19.91
N SER A 40 1.77 -3.22 -20.17
CA SER A 40 2.10 -1.96 -19.51
C SER A 40 2.88 -1.03 -20.44
N ILE A 41 2.54 0.25 -20.40
CA ILE A 41 3.19 1.28 -21.21
C ILE A 41 3.75 2.41 -20.36
N SER A 42 4.82 3.02 -20.84
CA SER A 42 5.43 4.21 -20.27
C SER A 42 5.49 5.32 -21.33
N PHE A 43 4.92 6.47 -21.01
CA PHE A 43 5.12 7.71 -21.71
C PHE A 43 6.23 8.48 -21.01
N TYR A 44 7.39 8.56 -21.64
CA TYR A 44 8.49 9.37 -21.16
C TYR A 44 8.47 10.73 -21.84
N THR A 45 8.69 11.81 -21.09
CA THR A 45 8.64 13.18 -21.65
C THR A 45 9.90 13.55 -22.45
N GLY A 46 10.89 12.66 -22.53
CA GLY A 46 12.06 12.80 -23.40
C GLY A 46 13.21 13.62 -22.80
N THR A 47 13.02 14.23 -21.63
CA THR A 47 14.02 15.06 -20.97
C THR A 47 14.27 14.60 -19.53
N SER A 48 15.53 14.61 -19.10
CA SER A 48 15.90 14.32 -17.70
C SER A 48 15.28 15.32 -16.71
N MET A 49 14.95 16.52 -17.20
CA MET A 49 14.36 17.59 -16.40
C MET A 49 12.83 17.55 -16.32
N GLY A 50 12.19 16.68 -17.11
CA GLY A 50 10.75 16.62 -17.30
C GLY A 50 10.21 17.75 -18.20
N MET A 51 8.92 17.66 -18.51
CA MET A 51 8.19 18.66 -19.28
C MET A 51 7.40 19.56 -18.34
N LEU A 52 7.57 20.87 -18.50
CA LEU A 52 6.93 21.86 -17.63
C LEU A 52 5.43 21.97 -17.92
N ILE A 53 4.62 22.00 -16.87
CA ILE A 53 3.18 22.25 -16.87
C ILE A 53 2.92 23.48 -15.98
N PRO A 54 2.82 24.68 -16.56
CA PRO A 54 2.35 25.86 -15.84
C PRO A 54 0.95 25.67 -15.23
N ALA A 55 0.60 26.48 -14.24
CA ALA A 55 -0.74 26.49 -13.68
C ALA A 55 -1.79 26.77 -14.79
N GLY A 56 -2.92 26.08 -14.72
CA GLY A 56 -3.99 26.15 -15.73
C GLY A 56 -3.70 25.41 -17.04
N GLN A 57 -2.58 24.70 -17.16
CA GLN A 57 -2.22 23.96 -18.38
C GLN A 57 -2.24 22.44 -18.18
N SER A 58 -2.29 21.71 -19.30
CA SER A 58 -2.29 20.25 -19.33
C SER A 58 -1.36 19.65 -20.37
N ILE A 59 -0.97 18.40 -20.15
CA ILE A 59 -0.35 17.51 -21.14
C ILE A 59 -1.29 16.35 -21.39
N GLU A 60 -1.49 16.00 -22.65
CA GLU A 60 -2.25 14.82 -23.06
C GLU A 60 -1.35 13.68 -23.54
N PHE A 61 -1.81 12.46 -23.30
CA PHE A 61 -1.17 11.22 -23.68
C PHE A 61 -2.16 10.41 -24.52
N ALA A 62 -1.83 10.15 -25.78
CA ALA A 62 -2.65 9.33 -26.64
C ALA A 62 -2.39 7.86 -26.34
N VAL A 63 -3.41 7.12 -25.90
CA VAL A 63 -3.30 5.69 -25.65
C VAL A 63 -3.09 4.98 -27.00
N PRO A 64 -2.06 4.12 -27.15
CA PRO A 64 -1.81 3.42 -28.40
C PRO A 64 -2.96 2.47 -28.72
N GLU A 65 -3.27 2.32 -30.01
CA GLU A 65 -4.44 1.56 -30.48
C GLU A 65 -4.56 0.15 -29.86
N LYS A 66 -3.44 -0.59 -29.76
CA LYS A 66 -3.39 -1.93 -29.15
C LYS A 66 -3.77 -1.99 -27.65
N PHE A 67 -3.83 -0.84 -26.98
CA PHE A 67 -4.22 -0.72 -25.57
C PHE A 67 -5.59 -0.03 -25.37
N ARG A 68 -6.20 0.54 -26.41
CA ARG A 68 -7.47 1.31 -26.29
C ARG A 68 -8.68 0.48 -25.87
N ASN A 69 -8.60 -0.85 -25.98
CA ASN A 69 -9.65 -1.77 -25.55
C ASN A 69 -9.29 -2.52 -24.25
N ARG A 70 -8.30 -2.00 -23.51
CA ARG A 70 -7.81 -2.63 -22.29
C ARG A 70 -8.13 -1.76 -21.09
N LEU A 71 -8.67 -2.40 -20.05
CA LEU A 71 -8.97 -1.75 -18.79
C LEU A 71 -7.67 -1.51 -17.99
N PRO A 72 -7.36 -0.27 -17.59
CA PRO A 72 -6.26 -0.02 -16.68
C PRO A 72 -6.52 -0.65 -15.30
N ASN A 73 -5.46 -1.10 -14.66
CA ASN A 73 -5.44 -1.49 -13.25
C ASN A 73 -5.07 -0.28 -12.37
N PHE A 74 -3.91 0.33 -12.67
CA PHE A 74 -3.42 1.54 -12.01
C PHE A 74 -2.48 2.31 -12.94
N ALA A 75 -2.16 3.54 -12.55
CA ALA A 75 -1.19 4.38 -13.24
C ALA A 75 -0.09 4.89 -12.28
N ARG A 76 1.06 5.29 -12.80
CA ARG A 76 2.10 5.98 -12.04
C ARG A 76 2.49 7.27 -12.73
N ILE A 77 2.54 8.35 -11.96
CA ILE A 77 3.06 9.63 -12.43
C ILE A 77 4.36 9.96 -11.71
N ARG A 78 5.36 10.42 -12.46
CA ARG A 78 6.62 10.93 -11.94
C ARG A 78 6.69 12.43 -12.18
N HIS A 79 6.73 13.22 -11.11
CA HIS A 79 6.64 14.67 -11.20
C HIS A 79 7.39 15.36 -10.06
N ARG A 80 7.55 16.68 -10.18
CA ARG A 80 8.14 17.54 -9.15
C ARG A 80 7.75 19.00 -9.40
N LYS A 81 7.98 19.89 -8.44
CA LYS A 81 7.94 21.34 -8.70
C LYS A 81 9.20 21.76 -9.48
N ASP A 82 9.04 22.72 -10.39
CA ASP A 82 10.16 23.30 -11.12
C ASP A 82 11.12 24.03 -10.17
N ARG A 83 12.42 23.76 -10.32
CA ARG A 83 13.48 24.29 -9.45
C ARG A 83 13.72 25.78 -9.63
N SER A 84 13.34 26.34 -10.78
CA SER A 84 13.49 27.78 -11.05
C SER A 84 12.69 28.66 -10.08
N PHE A 85 11.72 28.07 -9.38
CA PHE A 85 10.82 28.77 -8.45
C PHE A 85 11.02 28.34 -6.99
N LEU A 86 12.25 27.94 -6.65
CA LEU A 86 12.67 27.69 -5.27
C LEU A 86 12.71 28.99 -4.46
N ALA A 87 12.18 28.97 -3.24
CA ALA A 87 12.55 29.95 -2.22
C ALA A 87 14.06 29.82 -1.94
N GLN A 88 14.73 30.91 -1.56
CA GLN A 88 16.17 30.90 -1.25
C GLN A 88 16.50 29.95 -0.07
N ASN A 89 15.51 29.64 0.76
CA ASN A 89 15.58 28.64 1.83
C ASN A 89 14.66 27.45 1.51
N ALA A 90 15.24 26.26 1.33
CA ALA A 90 14.49 25.03 1.05
C ALA A 90 13.60 24.54 2.22
N LEU A 91 13.77 25.12 3.41
CA LEU A 91 13.00 24.81 4.63
C LEU A 91 11.76 25.69 4.80
N GLU A 92 11.61 26.77 4.04
CA GLU A 92 10.41 27.61 4.13
C GLU A 92 9.21 26.94 3.46
N HIS A 93 8.03 27.05 4.10
CA HIS A 93 6.78 26.57 3.53
C HIS A 93 6.52 27.26 2.20
N ASP A 94 6.50 26.48 1.12
CA ASP A 94 6.22 26.95 -0.23
C ASP A 94 4.70 27.18 -0.46
N PRO A 95 4.23 28.45 -0.50
CA PRO A 95 2.81 28.76 -0.71
C PRO A 95 2.39 28.58 -2.17
N ASP A 96 3.34 28.50 -3.10
CA ASP A 96 3.11 28.50 -4.55
C ASP A 96 3.18 27.08 -5.11
N SER A 97 2.19 26.25 -4.76
CA SER A 97 2.27 24.80 -4.98
C SER A 97 1.60 24.35 -6.30
N PRO A 98 2.30 23.59 -7.15
CA PRO A 98 1.66 22.87 -8.25
C PRO A 98 0.86 21.68 -7.71
N TRP A 99 -0.37 21.53 -8.23
CA TRP A 99 -1.30 20.47 -7.86
C TRP A 99 -1.77 19.77 -9.13
N LEU A 100 -1.37 18.50 -9.28
CA LEU A 100 -1.65 17.71 -10.47
C LEU A 100 -2.90 16.85 -10.29
N SER A 101 -3.80 16.93 -11.27
CA SER A 101 -4.90 15.99 -11.45
C SER A 101 -4.66 15.13 -12.69
N VAL A 102 -5.09 13.87 -12.65
CA VAL A 102 -5.00 12.95 -13.79
C VAL A 102 -6.39 12.54 -14.23
N PHE A 103 -6.73 12.88 -15.46
CA PHE A 103 -8.03 12.62 -16.08
C PHE A 103 -7.90 11.56 -17.16
N PHE A 104 -8.93 10.75 -17.29
CA PHE A 104 -9.04 9.69 -18.27
C PHE A 104 -10.26 9.93 -19.12
N HIS A 105 -10.07 9.94 -20.44
CA HIS A 105 -11.15 10.17 -21.38
C HIS A 105 -11.93 8.87 -21.59
N ASN A 106 -13.25 8.91 -21.42
CA ASN A 106 -14.14 7.83 -21.75
C ASN A 106 -14.67 8.02 -23.17
N PRO A 107 -14.17 7.29 -24.18
CA PRO A 107 -14.60 7.47 -25.57
C PRO A 107 -16.06 7.08 -25.81
N GLN A 108 -16.72 6.40 -24.88
CA GLN A 108 -18.12 6.01 -24.99
C GLN A 108 -19.09 7.13 -24.60
N THR A 109 -18.70 7.95 -23.62
CA THR A 109 -19.52 9.08 -23.11
C THR A 109 -18.99 10.45 -23.50
N ASP A 110 -17.78 10.52 -24.07
CA ASP A 110 -17.05 11.77 -24.38
C ASP A 110 -16.74 12.60 -23.11
N GLU A 111 -16.61 11.92 -21.96
CA GLU A 111 -16.37 12.56 -20.66
C GLU A 111 -14.92 12.37 -20.20
N TRP A 112 -14.40 13.37 -19.49
CA TRP A 112 -13.14 13.28 -18.77
C TRP A 112 -13.39 12.97 -17.29
N VAL A 113 -12.94 11.80 -16.85
CA VAL A 113 -13.10 11.38 -15.45
C VAL A 113 -11.77 11.54 -14.72
N ALA A 114 -11.77 12.34 -13.66
CA ALA A 114 -10.61 12.47 -12.78
C ALA A 114 -10.45 11.20 -11.95
N TRP A 115 -9.23 10.69 -11.83
CA TRP A 115 -8.95 9.75 -10.75
C TRP A 115 -8.98 10.48 -9.42
N GLN A 116 -9.72 9.91 -8.45
CA GLN A 116 -9.89 10.50 -7.13
C GLN A 116 -9.90 9.43 -6.06
N ASP A 117 -8.93 9.48 -5.14
CA ASP A 117 -8.96 8.69 -3.91
C ASP A 117 -9.58 9.51 -2.75
N GLN A 118 -9.53 8.95 -1.54
CA GLN A 118 -10.00 9.62 -0.32
C GLN A 118 -9.22 10.90 0.05
N PHE A 119 -8.09 11.18 -0.58
CA PHE A 119 -7.35 12.43 -0.43
C PHE A 119 -7.70 13.45 -1.54
N GLY A 120 -8.67 13.12 -2.39
CA GLY A 120 -9.09 13.96 -3.50
C GLY A 120 -8.34 13.67 -4.82
N PRO A 121 -8.75 14.35 -5.89
CA PRO A 121 -8.23 14.14 -7.25
C PRO A 121 -6.83 14.73 -7.47
N GLU A 122 -6.39 15.62 -6.58
CA GLU A 122 -5.17 16.39 -6.76
C GLU A 122 -4.00 15.81 -5.94
N LYS A 123 -2.82 15.76 -6.56
CA LYS A 123 -1.55 15.41 -5.89
C LYS A 123 -0.55 16.54 -6.01
N ARG A 124 -0.09 17.03 -4.84
CA ARG A 124 0.93 18.08 -4.77
C ARG A 124 2.25 17.62 -5.40
N SER A 125 2.76 18.41 -6.34
CA SER A 125 4.12 18.29 -6.85
C SER A 125 5.08 18.98 -5.88
N ALA A 126 5.77 18.17 -5.07
CA ALA A 126 6.77 18.67 -4.13
C ALA A 126 8.12 18.89 -4.82
N LEU A 127 9.03 19.57 -4.11
CA LEU A 127 10.42 19.67 -4.51
C LEU A 127 11.07 18.29 -4.49
N ALA A 128 11.78 17.96 -5.56
CA ALA A 128 12.51 16.70 -5.69
C ALA A 128 13.69 16.85 -6.67
N SER A 129 14.65 15.93 -6.55
CA SER A 129 15.75 15.81 -7.51
C SER A 129 15.23 15.41 -8.90
N PRO A 130 15.76 15.95 -10.02
CA PRO A 130 15.40 15.46 -11.35
C PRO A 130 15.75 13.98 -11.54
N PHE A 131 16.76 13.48 -10.82
CA PHE A 131 17.16 12.08 -10.83
C PHE A 131 16.23 11.19 -9.99
N TYR A 132 15.52 11.78 -9.03
CA TYR A 132 14.60 11.09 -8.11
C TYR A 132 13.30 11.91 -8.00
N PRO A 133 12.53 12.06 -9.09
CA PRO A 133 11.28 12.80 -9.05
C PRO A 133 10.29 12.08 -8.13
N LYS A 134 9.37 12.83 -7.54
CA LYS A 134 8.30 12.26 -6.72
C LYS A 134 7.45 11.32 -7.58
N GLN A 135 7.17 10.14 -7.05
CA GLN A 135 6.30 9.15 -7.67
C GLN A 135 4.97 9.08 -6.92
N ASN A 136 3.87 9.16 -7.66
CA ASN A 136 2.54 8.85 -7.15
C ASN A 136 1.94 7.69 -7.96
N THR A 137 1.52 6.63 -7.26
CA THR A 137 0.74 5.54 -7.83
C THR A 137 -0.75 5.83 -7.64
N LEU A 138 -1.49 5.84 -8.74
CA LEU A 138 -2.93 6.03 -8.82
C LEU A 138 -3.58 4.66 -8.91
N TYR A 139 -3.88 4.07 -7.74
CA TYR A 139 -4.37 2.69 -7.64
C TYR A 139 -5.82 2.53 -8.09
N ASN A 140 -6.22 1.28 -8.36
CA ASN A 140 -7.60 0.85 -8.49
C ASN A 140 -8.46 1.71 -9.41
N PHE A 141 -8.04 1.76 -10.67
CA PHE A 141 -8.73 2.47 -11.73
C PHE A 141 -10.22 2.09 -11.85
N PRO A 142 -10.63 0.81 -11.79
CA PRO A 142 -12.04 0.44 -11.95
C PRO A 142 -12.97 1.07 -10.90
N GLU A 143 -12.50 1.25 -9.66
CA GLU A 143 -13.31 1.86 -8.59
C GLU A 143 -13.24 3.39 -8.59
N TYR A 144 -12.07 3.98 -8.83
CA TYR A 144 -11.86 5.43 -8.68
C TYR A 144 -12.03 6.24 -9.96
N VAL A 145 -12.18 5.58 -11.10
CA VAL A 145 -12.39 6.22 -12.41
C VAL A 145 -13.58 5.58 -13.10
N GLY A 146 -13.60 4.24 -13.18
CA GLY A 146 -14.70 3.50 -13.75
C GLY A 146 -14.25 2.35 -14.65
N ASN A 147 -15.23 1.58 -15.11
CA ASN A 147 -15.01 0.39 -15.91
C ASN A 147 -15.03 0.68 -17.43
N PHE A 148 -14.11 1.52 -17.90
CA PHE A 148 -13.95 1.84 -19.33
C PHE A 148 -12.48 1.82 -19.76
N SER A 149 -12.24 1.63 -21.06
CA SER A 149 -10.88 1.66 -21.62
C SER A 149 -10.60 3.06 -22.19
N PRO A 150 -9.66 3.83 -21.59
CA PRO A 150 -9.39 5.18 -22.05
C PRO A 150 -8.60 5.18 -23.36
N ASP A 151 -8.92 6.12 -24.24
CA ASP A 151 -8.17 6.38 -25.47
C ASP A 151 -7.21 7.58 -25.32
N CYS A 152 -7.44 8.43 -24.32
CA CYS A 152 -6.59 9.55 -23.97
C CYS A 152 -6.54 9.80 -22.46
N ILE A 153 -5.40 10.32 -21.99
CA ILE A 153 -5.16 10.65 -20.59
C ILE A 153 -4.59 12.06 -20.52
N ARG A 154 -5.03 12.85 -19.55
CA ARG A 154 -4.63 14.25 -19.38
C ARG A 154 -4.09 14.47 -17.98
N VAL A 155 -2.90 15.04 -17.89
CA VAL A 155 -2.33 15.52 -16.61
C VAL A 155 -2.45 17.04 -16.61
N PHE A 156 -3.22 17.58 -15.67
CA PHE A 156 -3.52 19.01 -15.56
C PHE A 156 -2.95 19.57 -14.26
N ASN A 157 -2.31 20.74 -14.34
CA ASN A 157 -1.82 21.46 -13.16
C ASN A 157 -2.77 22.60 -12.81
N ARG A 158 -3.47 22.50 -11.67
CA ARG A 158 -4.31 23.61 -11.17
C ARG A 158 -3.45 24.80 -10.73
N GLY A 159 -2.38 24.52 -9.99
CA GLY A 159 -1.57 25.52 -9.28
C GLY A 159 -2.31 26.19 -8.11
N GLU A 160 -1.55 26.65 -7.14
CA GLU A 160 -2.02 27.40 -5.96
C GLU A 160 -1.03 28.53 -5.66
N GLY A 161 -1.50 29.63 -5.07
CA GLY A 161 -0.68 30.82 -4.82
C GLY A 161 -0.39 31.60 -6.11
N ASP A 162 0.85 32.05 -6.26
CA ASP A 162 1.35 32.68 -7.47
C ASP A 162 1.42 31.66 -8.61
N GLN A 163 0.45 31.75 -9.52
CA GLN A 163 0.32 30.85 -10.67
C GLN A 163 1.54 30.85 -11.60
N THR A 164 2.34 31.92 -11.60
CA THR A 164 3.57 31.99 -12.40
C THR A 164 4.70 31.11 -11.82
N LYS A 165 4.61 30.78 -10.53
CA LYS A 165 5.58 29.97 -9.78
C LYS A 165 5.08 28.56 -9.47
N ALA A 166 3.77 28.34 -9.52
CA ALA A 166 3.13 27.04 -9.34
C ALA A 166 3.29 26.14 -10.58
N VAL A 167 4.54 25.87 -10.98
CA VAL A 167 4.89 25.11 -12.19
C VAL A 167 5.33 23.70 -11.82
N ALA A 168 4.63 22.70 -12.35
CA ALA A 168 5.04 21.30 -12.23
C ALA A 168 5.99 20.92 -13.37
N SER A 169 6.88 19.96 -13.12
CA SER A 169 7.60 19.23 -14.15
C SER A 169 7.18 17.77 -14.14
N LEU A 170 6.70 17.26 -15.27
CA LEU A 170 6.27 15.88 -15.46
C LEU A 170 7.36 15.08 -16.20
N HIS A 171 7.85 14.02 -15.57
CA HIS A 171 8.93 13.18 -16.09
C HIS A 171 8.38 11.95 -16.83
N GLY A 172 7.23 11.45 -16.42
CA GLY A 172 6.58 10.35 -17.11
C GLY A 172 5.24 9.94 -16.53
N LEU A 173 4.50 9.20 -17.34
CA LEU A 173 3.24 8.54 -17.00
C LEU A 173 3.37 7.08 -17.41
N GLU A 174 3.15 6.16 -16.47
CA GLU A 174 3.07 4.73 -16.73
C GLU A 174 1.65 4.24 -16.49
N ILE A 175 1.19 3.31 -17.30
CA ILE A 175 -0.14 2.70 -17.18
C ILE A 175 0.05 1.19 -17.21
N TYR A 176 -0.59 0.54 -16.23
CA TYR A 176 -0.54 -0.89 -16.07
C TYR A 176 -1.93 -1.43 -16.33
N TYR A 177 -2.09 -2.23 -17.37
CA TYR A 177 -3.38 -2.77 -17.77
C TYR A 177 -3.64 -4.11 -17.11
N LEU A 178 -4.92 -4.40 -16.91
CA LEU A 178 -5.38 -5.73 -16.58
C LEU A 178 -5.12 -6.67 -17.77
N ASN A 179 -4.90 -7.96 -17.46
CA ASN A 179 -4.71 -9.00 -18.46
C ASN A 179 -5.63 -10.19 -18.17
N THR A 180 -5.97 -10.94 -19.22
CA THR A 180 -6.79 -12.15 -19.11
C THR A 180 -5.96 -13.35 -18.72
N GLU A 181 -4.73 -13.45 -19.23
CA GLU A 181 -3.76 -14.47 -18.86
C GLU A 181 -2.37 -13.97 -19.25
N ARG A 182 -1.34 -14.45 -18.54
CA ARG A 182 0.06 -14.26 -18.93
C ARG A 182 0.60 -15.56 -19.51
N ASN A 183 1.29 -15.47 -20.64
CA ASN A 183 1.99 -16.64 -21.20
C ASN A 183 3.20 -16.97 -20.31
N CYS A 184 3.00 -17.88 -19.35
CA CYS A 184 4.11 -18.46 -18.60
C CYS A 184 4.77 -19.58 -19.40
N SER A 185 6.10 -19.70 -19.31
CA SER A 185 6.84 -20.84 -19.90
C SER A 185 6.51 -22.17 -19.19
N SER A 186 6.24 -22.09 -17.89
CA SER A 186 5.82 -23.19 -17.04
C SER A 186 4.87 -22.67 -15.96
N LYS A 187 3.85 -23.47 -15.60
CA LYS A 187 2.83 -23.12 -14.62
C LYS A 187 2.62 -24.27 -13.64
N ARG A 188 2.76 -23.98 -12.34
CA ARG A 188 2.52 -24.94 -11.26
C ARG A 188 1.39 -24.44 -10.37
N LEU A 189 0.41 -25.30 -10.11
CA LEU A 189 -0.76 -24.98 -9.31
C LEU A 189 -0.65 -25.63 -7.92
N PHE A 190 -0.90 -24.84 -6.88
CA PHE A 190 -0.90 -25.25 -5.48
C PHE A 190 -2.31 -25.09 -4.90
N LYS A 191 -2.77 -26.13 -4.20
CA LYS A 191 -4.09 -26.18 -3.55
C LYS A 191 -4.01 -26.49 -2.07
N GLU A 192 -3.02 -27.30 -1.68
CA GLU A 192 -2.76 -27.64 -0.29
C GLU A 192 -2.32 -26.41 0.50
N HIS A 193 -3.03 -26.14 1.59
CA HIS A 193 -2.80 -24.99 2.46
C HIS A 193 -3.09 -25.36 3.91
N THR A 194 -2.55 -24.57 4.83
CA THR A 194 -2.89 -24.62 6.25
C THR A 194 -3.61 -23.34 6.65
N ARG A 195 -4.60 -23.45 7.53
CA ARG A 195 -5.27 -22.30 8.14
C ARG A 195 -4.49 -21.88 9.38
N LEU A 196 -3.98 -20.65 9.41
CA LEU A 196 -3.25 -20.13 10.57
C LEU A 196 -4.20 -19.53 11.61
N ASN A 197 -5.25 -18.85 11.14
CA ASN A 197 -6.25 -18.18 11.98
C ASN A 197 -7.56 -18.06 11.17
N SER A 198 -8.59 -17.38 11.70
CA SER A 198 -9.91 -17.31 11.07
C SER A 198 -9.90 -16.68 9.66
N ILE A 199 -8.91 -15.85 9.32
CA ILE A 199 -8.86 -15.13 8.03
C ILE A 199 -7.59 -15.37 7.22
N THR A 200 -6.66 -16.21 7.70
CA THR A 200 -5.33 -16.38 7.08
C THR A 200 -5.09 -17.82 6.66
N ILE A 201 -4.68 -18.00 5.41
CA ILE A 201 -4.19 -19.27 4.88
C ILE A 201 -2.71 -19.14 4.53
N ARG A 202 -1.99 -20.26 4.63
CA ARG A 202 -0.58 -20.38 4.26
C ARG A 202 -0.38 -21.55 3.31
N TYR A 203 0.28 -21.29 2.20
CA TYR A 203 0.78 -22.31 1.26
C TYR A 203 2.27 -22.50 1.54
N VAL A 204 2.63 -23.66 2.07
CA VAL A 204 4.04 -24.04 2.29
C VAL A 204 4.52 -24.84 1.09
N LEU A 205 5.55 -24.34 0.41
CA LEU A 205 6.11 -24.97 -0.79
C LEU A 205 7.31 -25.86 -0.44
N ASP A 206 8.27 -25.29 0.28
CA ASP A 206 9.47 -25.98 0.76
C ASP A 206 10.08 -25.19 1.94
N ASN A 207 10.04 -25.80 3.13
CA ASN A 207 10.54 -25.20 4.37
C ASN A 207 12.07 -25.13 4.47
N MET A 208 12.79 -25.89 3.66
CA MET A 208 14.25 -26.04 3.74
C MET A 208 14.95 -25.17 2.72
N ARG A 209 14.63 -25.29 1.43
CA ARG A 209 15.39 -24.65 0.34
C ARG A 209 14.59 -23.62 -0.44
N GLY A 210 13.27 -23.69 -0.36
CA GLY A 210 12.37 -22.95 -1.24
C GLY A 210 12.34 -23.56 -2.64
N LEU A 211 11.19 -23.47 -3.28
CA LEU A 211 10.97 -23.99 -4.61
C LEU A 211 11.43 -22.98 -5.66
N ALA A 212 12.33 -23.40 -6.55
CA ALA A 212 12.88 -22.54 -7.61
C ALA A 212 11.79 -22.11 -8.60
N LEU A 213 11.74 -20.80 -8.87
CA LEU A 213 10.90 -20.16 -9.86
C LEU A 213 11.81 -19.38 -10.82
N LYS A 214 11.97 -19.86 -12.05
CA LYS A 214 12.82 -19.23 -13.07
C LYS A 214 12.07 -18.11 -13.80
N PRO A 215 12.77 -17.18 -14.48
CA PRO A 215 12.11 -16.14 -15.27
C PRO A 215 11.05 -16.69 -16.24
N ALA A 216 9.94 -15.97 -16.34
CA ALA A 216 8.72 -16.32 -17.09
C ALA A 216 7.97 -17.57 -16.60
N GLU A 217 8.44 -18.29 -15.57
CA GLU A 217 7.64 -19.31 -14.91
C GLU A 217 6.66 -18.68 -13.91
N CYS A 218 5.57 -19.38 -13.61
CA CYS A 218 4.61 -18.95 -12.61
C CYS A 218 4.13 -20.05 -11.65
N PHE A 219 3.93 -19.65 -10.40
CA PHE A 219 3.23 -20.42 -9.37
C PHE A 219 1.86 -19.82 -9.14
N GLU A 220 0.82 -20.64 -9.22
CA GLU A 220 -0.55 -20.25 -8.92
C GLU A 220 -1.07 -20.95 -7.68
N PHE A 221 -1.85 -20.24 -6.90
CA PHE A 221 -2.39 -20.68 -5.62
C PHE A 221 -3.90 -20.57 -5.70
N GLU A 222 -4.60 -21.71 -5.67
CA GLU A 222 -6.06 -21.74 -5.70
C GLU A 222 -6.61 -21.55 -4.29
N PHE A 223 -7.47 -20.56 -4.11
CA PHE A 223 -8.08 -20.31 -2.81
C PHE A 223 -9.08 -21.42 -2.49
N PRO A 224 -9.12 -21.93 -1.26
CA PRO A 224 -10.22 -22.78 -0.79
C PRO A 224 -11.56 -22.04 -0.90
N ASP A 225 -12.65 -22.78 -1.13
CA ASP A 225 -13.99 -22.21 -1.35
C ASP A 225 -14.43 -21.25 -0.24
N GLU A 226 -14.06 -21.52 1.01
CA GLU A 226 -14.34 -20.63 2.15
C GLU A 226 -13.77 -19.20 1.96
N PHE A 227 -12.63 -19.07 1.28
CA PHE A 227 -11.88 -17.82 1.12
C PHE A 227 -12.01 -17.21 -0.27
N LYS A 228 -12.56 -17.94 -1.23
CA LYS A 228 -12.90 -17.37 -2.54
C LYS A 228 -13.81 -16.15 -2.35
N GLN A 229 -13.61 -15.16 -3.21
CA GLN A 229 -14.39 -13.93 -3.30
C GLN A 229 -14.26 -12.98 -2.11
N ARG A 230 -13.45 -13.32 -1.09
CA ARG A 230 -13.10 -12.39 -0.02
C ARG A 230 -12.02 -11.42 -0.50
N GLU A 231 -12.06 -10.20 0.02
CA GLU A 231 -11.05 -9.20 -0.28
C GLU A 231 -9.71 -9.60 0.34
N ILE A 232 -8.61 -9.30 -0.37
CA ILE A 232 -7.25 -9.56 0.10
C ILE A 232 -6.75 -8.34 0.86
N LEU A 233 -6.58 -8.47 2.17
CA LEU A 233 -6.07 -7.39 3.02
C LEU A 233 -4.56 -7.27 2.91
N GLN A 234 -3.86 -8.39 2.97
CA GLN A 234 -2.40 -8.45 3.01
C GLN A 234 -1.92 -9.81 2.49
N VAL A 235 -0.72 -9.82 1.89
CA VAL A 235 -0.03 -11.02 1.45
C VAL A 235 1.39 -10.98 2.01
N ILE A 236 1.89 -12.11 2.49
CA ILE A 236 3.30 -12.26 2.89
C ILE A 236 3.93 -13.31 2.00
N LEU A 237 4.94 -12.90 1.27
CA LEU A 237 5.74 -13.74 0.40
C LEU A 237 7.05 -14.06 1.10
N LYS A 238 7.30 -15.34 1.41
CA LYS A 238 8.61 -15.76 1.89
C LYS A 238 9.46 -16.26 0.75
N HIS A 239 10.52 -15.53 0.45
CA HIS A 239 11.38 -15.80 -0.70
C HIS A 239 12.82 -15.34 -0.48
N ARG A 240 13.68 -15.75 -1.41
CA ARG A 240 15.09 -15.36 -1.46
C ARG A 240 15.64 -15.61 -2.86
N LYS A 241 16.80 -15.05 -3.16
CA LYS A 241 17.70 -15.55 -4.20
C LYS A 241 18.78 -16.41 -3.57
N ASP A 242 19.16 -17.50 -4.25
CA ASP A 242 20.20 -18.39 -3.76
C ASP A 242 21.61 -17.74 -3.85
N PRO A 243 22.42 -17.75 -2.77
CA PRO A 243 23.80 -17.25 -2.81
C PRO A 243 24.66 -17.85 -3.92
N ALA A 244 24.44 -19.11 -4.30
CA ALA A 244 25.18 -19.74 -5.39
C ALA A 244 24.86 -19.14 -6.77
N LEU A 245 23.77 -18.38 -6.89
CA LEU A 245 23.33 -17.70 -8.12
C LEU A 245 23.59 -16.19 -8.09
N ALA A 246 24.16 -15.68 -6.99
CA ALA A 246 24.55 -14.28 -6.87
C ALA A 246 25.64 -13.93 -7.89
N ALA A 247 25.67 -12.68 -8.32
CA ALA A 247 26.74 -12.19 -9.19
C ALA A 247 28.13 -12.30 -8.52
N ASP A 248 28.18 -12.03 -7.23
CA ASP A 248 29.36 -12.21 -6.37
C ASP A 248 28.94 -12.97 -5.09
N PRO A 249 29.23 -14.28 -5.01
CA PRO A 249 28.90 -15.10 -3.84
C PRO A 249 29.63 -14.70 -2.54
N GLU A 250 30.70 -13.90 -2.63
CA GLU A 250 31.47 -13.44 -1.47
C GLU A 250 31.03 -12.04 -1.00
N ASN A 251 30.27 -11.30 -1.81
CA ASN A 251 29.79 -9.96 -1.47
C ASN A 251 28.41 -9.64 -2.09
N TYR A 252 27.35 -9.78 -1.28
CA TYR A 252 25.96 -9.59 -1.72
C TYR A 252 25.55 -8.12 -1.92
N ASP A 253 26.37 -7.16 -1.47
CA ASP A 253 26.11 -5.73 -1.68
C ASP A 253 26.48 -5.24 -3.08
N VAL A 254 27.18 -6.08 -3.86
CA VAL A 254 27.52 -5.78 -5.26
C VAL A 254 26.27 -5.82 -6.13
N PHE A 255 26.19 -4.90 -7.09
CA PHE A 255 25.13 -4.88 -8.09
C PHE A 255 25.02 -6.24 -8.80
N ASP A 256 23.85 -6.86 -8.72
CA ASP A 256 23.56 -8.13 -9.38
C ASP A 256 22.80 -7.90 -10.71
N PRO A 257 23.43 -8.11 -11.87
CA PRO A 257 22.75 -7.98 -13.17
C PRO A 257 21.71 -9.09 -13.43
N ASN A 258 21.68 -10.13 -12.61
CA ASN A 258 20.74 -11.26 -12.68
C ASN A 258 19.79 -11.25 -11.48
N ALA A 259 19.38 -10.06 -11.05
CA ALA A 259 18.42 -9.90 -9.97
C ALA A 259 17.09 -10.61 -10.27
N ALA A 260 16.57 -11.35 -9.29
CA ALA A 260 15.27 -12.00 -9.40
C ALA A 260 14.18 -11.07 -8.87
N TYR A 261 13.09 -10.94 -9.63
CA TYR A 261 11.95 -10.08 -9.28
C TYR A 261 10.65 -10.87 -9.40
N ILE A 262 9.77 -10.74 -8.41
CA ILE A 262 8.50 -11.47 -8.36
C ILE A 262 7.34 -10.50 -8.54
N LEU A 263 6.63 -10.65 -9.66
CA LEU A 263 5.35 -10.01 -9.88
C LEU A 263 4.26 -10.81 -9.16
N CYS A 264 3.47 -10.12 -8.36
CA CYS A 264 2.37 -10.70 -7.60
C CYS A 264 1.04 -10.25 -8.22
N GLU A 265 0.12 -11.19 -8.46
CA GLU A 265 -1.16 -10.92 -9.13
C GLU A 265 -2.31 -11.67 -8.44
N ALA A 266 -3.50 -11.07 -8.43
CA ALA A 266 -4.73 -11.71 -7.97
C ALA A 266 -5.72 -11.86 -9.13
N HIS A 267 -6.27 -13.05 -9.32
CA HIS A 267 -7.30 -13.28 -10.35
C HIS A 267 -8.67 -12.93 -9.78
N SER A 268 -9.48 -12.20 -10.54
CA SER A 268 -10.85 -11.89 -10.19
C SER A 268 -11.82 -12.77 -10.97
N SER A 269 -12.58 -13.60 -10.26
CA SER A 269 -13.65 -14.43 -10.83
C SER A 269 -14.83 -13.63 -11.40
N LEU A 270 -14.94 -12.34 -11.07
CA LEU A 270 -16.01 -11.46 -11.56
C LEU A 270 -15.85 -11.12 -13.05
N ASN A 271 -14.61 -10.85 -13.48
CA ASN A 271 -14.30 -10.39 -14.83
C ASN A 271 -13.23 -11.24 -15.55
N ASN A 272 -12.73 -12.29 -14.90
CA ASN A 272 -11.67 -13.17 -15.40
C ASN A 272 -10.39 -12.41 -15.79
N LEU A 273 -10.04 -11.40 -15.01
CA LEU A 273 -8.83 -10.61 -15.19
C LEU A 273 -7.88 -10.76 -14.00
N TRP A 274 -6.59 -10.67 -14.29
CA TRP A 274 -5.53 -10.60 -13.29
C TRP A 274 -5.19 -9.15 -12.95
N TYR A 275 -5.23 -8.87 -11.66
CA TYR A 275 -4.88 -7.59 -11.06
C TYR A 275 -3.44 -7.68 -10.58
N LYS A 276 -2.57 -6.84 -11.15
CA LYS A 276 -1.17 -6.70 -10.72
C LYS A 276 -1.10 -5.95 -9.39
N TRP A 277 -0.32 -6.47 -8.46
CA TRP A 277 0.02 -5.77 -7.23
C TRP A 277 1.02 -4.64 -7.52
N ALA A 278 1.00 -3.60 -6.69
CA ALA A 278 1.93 -2.50 -6.72
C ALA A 278 2.04 -1.85 -5.34
N ASP A 279 3.22 -1.34 -5.01
CA ASP A 279 3.38 -0.35 -3.96
C ASP A 279 3.86 0.99 -4.55
N ARG A 280 4.31 1.88 -3.65
CA ARG A 280 4.82 3.19 -4.00
C ARG A 280 6.13 3.11 -4.79
N SER A 281 6.88 2.04 -4.66
CA SER A 281 8.27 1.90 -5.12
C SER A 281 8.39 0.97 -6.33
N SER A 282 7.65 -0.14 -6.38
CA SER A 282 7.78 -1.18 -7.39
C SER A 282 6.48 -1.93 -7.67
N ILE A 283 6.41 -2.59 -8.83
CA ILE A 283 5.33 -3.54 -9.18
C ILE A 283 5.73 -5.00 -8.94
N ALA A 284 7.02 -5.25 -8.68
CA ALA A 284 7.57 -6.56 -8.44
C ALA A 284 8.53 -6.51 -7.25
N LYS A 285 8.59 -7.61 -6.49
CA LYS A 285 9.42 -7.72 -5.30
C LYS A 285 10.78 -8.30 -5.64
N PHE A 286 11.82 -7.55 -5.30
CA PHE A 286 13.19 -8.04 -5.41
C PHE A 286 13.39 -9.21 -4.46
N SER A 287 14.06 -10.27 -4.92
CA SER A 287 14.43 -11.38 -4.04
C SER A 287 15.88 -11.19 -3.60
N GLU A 288 16.09 -10.76 -2.35
CA GLU A 288 17.43 -10.56 -1.81
C GLU A 288 18.23 -11.87 -1.77
N VAL A 289 19.55 -11.76 -1.97
CA VAL A 289 20.45 -12.90 -1.81
C VAL A 289 20.56 -13.24 -0.33
N ARG A 290 20.00 -14.39 0.06
CA ARG A 290 19.95 -14.83 1.46
C ARG A 290 20.11 -16.34 1.58
N PRO A 291 20.69 -16.84 2.67
CA PRO A 291 20.73 -18.27 2.92
C PRO A 291 19.32 -18.79 3.28
N PRO A 292 19.05 -20.10 3.09
CA PRO A 292 17.70 -20.65 3.25
C PRO A 292 17.09 -20.49 4.67
N GLU A 293 17.92 -20.56 5.71
CA GLU A 293 17.52 -20.37 7.11
C GLU A 293 17.08 -18.92 7.44
N ASN A 294 17.42 -17.96 6.58
CA ASN A 294 17.09 -16.55 6.74
C ASN A 294 16.37 -15.99 5.49
N ALA A 295 15.49 -16.77 4.89
CA ALA A 295 14.63 -16.27 3.81
C ALA A 295 13.81 -15.06 4.26
N GLU A 296 13.65 -14.08 3.38
CA GLU A 296 12.95 -12.84 3.66
C GLU A 296 11.43 -13.04 3.72
N ASN A 297 10.75 -12.39 4.66
CA ASN A 297 9.29 -12.26 4.69
C ASN A 297 8.88 -10.89 4.14
N GLU A 298 8.61 -10.82 2.84
CA GLU A 298 8.20 -9.60 2.18
C GLU A 298 6.67 -9.43 2.30
N THR A 299 6.24 -8.26 2.78
CA THR A 299 4.83 -7.98 3.05
C THR A 299 4.25 -7.03 2.02
N LEU A 300 3.15 -7.43 1.41
CA LEU A 300 2.41 -6.63 0.44
C LEU A 300 1.40 -5.71 1.16
N HIS A 301 1.83 -4.53 1.59
CA HIS A 301 1.09 -3.62 2.48
C HIS A 301 -0.08 -2.83 1.84
N ASN A 302 -0.29 -2.91 0.52
CA ASN A 302 -1.32 -2.15 -0.21
C ASN A 302 -2.25 -3.04 -1.04
N CYS A 303 -2.47 -4.29 -0.63
CA CYS A 303 -3.29 -5.24 -1.39
C CYS A 303 -4.69 -4.69 -1.67
N LEU A 304 -5.42 -4.28 -0.62
CA LEU A 304 -6.77 -3.72 -0.81
C LEU A 304 -6.76 -2.45 -1.68
N ARG A 305 -5.77 -1.57 -1.49
CA ARG A 305 -5.63 -0.37 -2.34
C ARG A 305 -5.45 -0.74 -3.81
N THR A 306 -4.70 -1.79 -4.09
CA THR A 306 -4.28 -2.13 -5.46
C THR A 306 -5.30 -3.01 -6.17
N PHE A 307 -5.77 -4.04 -5.48
CA PHE A 307 -6.69 -5.01 -6.05
C PHE A 307 -8.15 -4.54 -5.97
N GLY A 308 -8.49 -3.73 -4.96
CA GLY A 308 -9.86 -3.32 -4.72
C GLY A 308 -10.76 -4.46 -4.23
N SER A 309 -12.07 -4.22 -4.33
CA SER A 309 -13.14 -5.15 -4.01
C SER A 309 -13.38 -6.18 -5.14
N ILE A 310 -12.30 -6.85 -5.56
CA ILE A 310 -12.39 -7.94 -6.54
C ILE A 310 -12.93 -9.23 -5.91
N LYS A 311 -13.49 -10.12 -6.74
CA LYS A 311 -13.92 -11.45 -6.32
C LYS A 311 -12.78 -12.45 -6.51
N ALA A 312 -11.75 -12.31 -5.66
CA ALA A 312 -10.51 -13.05 -5.82
C ALA A 312 -10.67 -14.56 -5.60
N ASP A 313 -10.15 -15.40 -6.48
CA ASP A 313 -10.22 -16.87 -6.36
C ASP A 313 -8.86 -17.56 -6.48
N ARG A 314 -7.85 -16.85 -7.00
CA ARG A 314 -6.48 -17.32 -7.16
C ARG A 314 -5.47 -16.20 -6.96
N PHE A 315 -4.26 -16.59 -6.60
CA PHE A 315 -3.09 -15.72 -6.59
C PHE A 315 -1.99 -16.29 -7.49
N ARG A 316 -1.21 -15.43 -8.15
CA ARG A 316 -0.10 -15.82 -9.01
C ARG A 316 1.17 -15.09 -8.63
N LEU A 317 2.27 -15.84 -8.59
CA LEU A 317 3.63 -15.33 -8.54
C LEU A 317 4.28 -15.62 -9.88
N THR A 318 4.82 -14.60 -10.53
CA THR A 318 5.58 -14.75 -11.78
C THR A 318 6.97 -14.15 -11.60
N ASN A 319 8.02 -14.89 -11.94
CA ASN A 319 9.35 -14.31 -11.96
C ASN A 319 9.53 -13.48 -13.24
N VAL A 320 9.81 -12.19 -13.05
CA VAL A 320 10.04 -11.17 -14.09
C VAL A 320 11.46 -10.64 -14.07
N GLY A 321 12.37 -11.34 -13.39
CA GLY A 321 13.80 -11.05 -13.42
C GLY A 321 14.35 -11.12 -14.83
N GLU A 322 15.23 -10.17 -15.15
CA GLU A 322 15.96 -10.10 -16.41
C GLU A 322 17.39 -10.65 -16.22
N GLY A 323 18.16 -10.73 -17.31
CA GLY A 323 19.53 -11.27 -17.28
C GLY A 323 19.59 -12.76 -17.65
N ASP A 324 20.55 -13.49 -17.07
CA ASP A 324 20.72 -14.93 -17.27
C ASP A 324 19.57 -15.70 -16.57
N PRO A 325 18.69 -16.41 -17.32
CA PRO A 325 17.53 -17.07 -16.74
C PRO A 325 17.85 -18.11 -15.66
N GLU A 326 19.02 -18.75 -15.71
CA GLU A 326 19.40 -19.73 -14.69
C GLU A 326 19.81 -19.04 -13.39
N LYS A 327 20.40 -17.84 -13.48
CA LYS A 327 20.86 -17.06 -12.31
C LYS A 327 19.79 -16.15 -11.73
N SER A 328 18.84 -15.68 -12.54
CA SER A 328 17.73 -14.84 -12.09
C SER A 328 16.59 -15.63 -11.44
N THR A 329 16.91 -16.75 -10.80
CA THR A 329 15.96 -17.64 -10.13
C THR A 329 15.65 -17.13 -8.72
N ALA A 330 14.36 -17.13 -8.36
CA ALA A 330 13.92 -16.92 -6.98
C ALA A 330 13.52 -18.26 -6.35
N ASN A 331 13.82 -18.45 -5.08
CA ASN A 331 13.36 -19.59 -4.28
C ASN A 331 12.18 -19.15 -3.42
N ILE A 332 11.00 -19.72 -3.67
CA ILE A 332 9.76 -19.40 -2.95
C ILE A 332 9.52 -20.46 -1.87
N HIS A 333 9.46 -20.04 -0.61
CA HIS A 333 9.29 -20.94 0.53
C HIS A 333 7.82 -21.07 0.92
N GLU A 334 7.11 -19.95 1.02
CA GLU A 334 5.70 -19.91 1.40
C GLU A 334 5.00 -18.64 0.90
N LEU A 335 3.68 -18.73 0.84
CA LEU A 335 2.78 -17.61 0.60
C LEU A 335 1.70 -17.60 1.67
N GLU A 336 1.62 -16.53 2.46
CA GLU A 336 0.49 -16.27 3.36
C GLU A 336 -0.45 -15.25 2.75
N ILE A 337 -1.75 -15.49 2.85
CA ILE A 337 -2.78 -14.55 2.37
C ILE A 337 -3.79 -14.32 3.49
N MET A 338 -3.97 -13.05 3.84
CA MET A 338 -4.92 -12.56 4.83
C MET A 338 -6.10 -11.92 4.11
N PHE A 339 -7.30 -12.37 4.44
CA PHE A 339 -8.55 -11.93 3.81
C PHE A 339 -9.41 -11.08 4.75
N ALA A 340 -10.36 -10.36 4.19
CA ALA A 340 -11.47 -9.82 4.97
C ALA A 340 -12.28 -10.98 5.61
N PRO A 341 -12.88 -10.79 6.79
CA PRO A 341 -13.70 -11.82 7.43
C PRO A 341 -14.94 -12.14 6.59
N ALA A 342 -15.43 -13.39 6.65
CA ALA A 342 -16.63 -13.82 5.92
C ALA A 342 -17.91 -13.13 6.42
N ARG A 343 -17.95 -12.83 7.73
CA ARG A 343 -19.06 -12.13 8.38
C ARG A 343 -18.55 -10.79 8.85
N THR A 344 -19.26 -9.72 8.52
CA THR A 344 -19.07 -8.45 9.22
C THR A 344 -19.61 -8.62 10.63
N GLY A 345 -18.71 -8.70 11.61
CA GLY A 345 -19.08 -8.75 13.01
C GLY A 345 -20.02 -7.60 13.38
N ASN A 346 -20.92 -7.87 14.31
CA ASN A 346 -21.92 -6.89 14.77
C ASN A 346 -21.41 -6.04 15.94
N ILE A 347 -20.25 -6.36 16.50
CA ILE A 347 -19.63 -5.63 17.59
C ILE A 347 -18.29 -5.09 17.11
N VAL A 348 -18.14 -3.76 17.14
CA VAL A 348 -16.90 -3.08 16.81
C VAL A 348 -16.36 -2.41 18.06
N ILE A 349 -15.16 -2.77 18.47
CA ILE A 349 -14.41 -2.08 19.52
C ILE A 349 -13.26 -1.35 18.84
N GLU A 350 -13.37 -0.05 18.74
CA GLU A 350 -12.38 0.80 18.08
C GLU A 350 -11.90 1.89 19.04
N LYS A 351 -10.59 2.15 19.02
CA LYS A 351 -10.00 3.30 19.68
C LYS A 351 -8.94 3.91 18.77
N ILE A 352 -9.15 5.18 18.43
CA ILE A 352 -8.19 6.00 17.69
C ILE A 352 -7.51 6.96 18.65
N PHE A 353 -6.18 6.94 18.68
CA PHE A 353 -5.36 7.80 19.51
C PHE A 353 -4.80 8.98 18.71
N THR A 354 -4.33 8.72 17.48
CA THR A 354 -3.72 9.74 16.62
C THR A 354 -4.74 10.30 15.62
N PRO A 355 -4.96 11.63 15.61
CA PRO A 355 -5.85 12.29 14.64
C PRO A 355 -5.55 11.89 13.20
N GLU A 356 -6.57 11.88 12.32
CA GLU A 356 -6.48 11.40 10.92
C GLU A 356 -6.21 9.89 10.74
N THR A 357 -6.04 9.11 11.81
CA THR A 357 -5.99 7.65 11.68
C THR A 357 -7.40 7.09 11.48
N SER A 358 -7.57 6.21 10.49
CA SER A 358 -8.81 5.46 10.28
C SER A 358 -8.52 4.12 9.60
N PHE A 359 -9.27 3.09 9.95
CA PHE A 359 -9.15 1.78 9.32
C PHE A 359 -9.98 1.72 8.02
N SER A 360 -9.54 0.90 7.07
CA SER A 360 -10.33 0.65 5.84
C SER A 360 -11.63 -0.02 6.20
N ASP A 361 -12.73 0.33 5.55
CA ASP A 361 -13.97 -0.43 5.65
C ASP A 361 -14.37 -0.88 4.26
N ALA A 362 -14.22 -2.17 4.02
CA ALA A 362 -14.55 -2.89 2.80
C ALA A 362 -15.98 -2.62 2.31
N GLY A 363 -16.92 -2.37 3.23
CA GLY A 363 -18.32 -2.06 2.91
C GLY A 363 -18.59 -0.59 2.60
N SER A 364 -17.60 0.28 2.79
CA SER A 364 -17.70 1.72 2.57
C SER A 364 -16.80 2.16 1.41
N SER A 365 -17.04 3.33 0.83
CA SER A 365 -16.19 3.91 -0.22
C SER A 365 -14.78 4.35 0.26
N LYS A 366 -14.24 3.72 1.32
CA LYS A 366 -12.93 3.96 1.93
C LYS A 366 -12.12 2.65 1.98
N PRO A 367 -11.63 2.15 0.84
CA PRO A 367 -10.88 0.90 0.79
C PRO A 367 -9.45 1.05 1.35
N VAL A 368 -9.10 2.21 1.91
CA VAL A 368 -7.72 2.51 2.27
C VAL A 368 -7.61 3.03 3.71
N PRO A 369 -6.81 2.39 4.58
CA PRO A 369 -6.57 2.93 5.91
C PRO A 369 -5.78 4.23 5.83
N LEU A 370 -6.17 5.19 6.67
CA LEU A 370 -5.42 6.40 6.93
C LEU A 370 -4.59 6.23 8.18
N ILE A 371 -3.34 6.67 8.10
CA ILE A 371 -2.42 6.63 9.22
C ILE A 371 -2.07 8.08 9.52
N GLY A 372 -2.50 8.55 10.68
CA GLY A 372 -2.41 9.94 11.10
C GLY A 372 -1.03 10.41 11.53
N GLY A 373 0.03 9.68 11.16
CA GLY A 373 1.39 9.93 11.61
C GLY A 373 2.46 9.46 10.64
N GLY A 374 3.70 9.43 11.12
CA GLY A 374 4.86 8.93 10.38
C GLY A 374 5.49 9.96 9.46
N PRO A 375 6.16 9.54 8.37
CA PRO A 375 6.99 10.44 7.55
C PRO A 375 6.26 11.68 7.00
N ARG A 376 4.95 11.58 6.74
CA ARG A 376 4.12 12.70 6.28
C ARG A 376 4.06 13.85 7.29
N LEU A 377 4.14 13.55 8.59
CA LEU A 377 4.09 14.53 9.67
C LEU A 377 5.48 14.77 10.29
N GLY A 378 6.55 14.64 9.50
CA GLY A 378 7.91 14.80 10.00
C GLY A 378 8.28 13.74 11.04
N GLY A 379 7.71 12.54 10.89
CA GLY A 379 7.91 11.42 11.79
C GLY A 379 7.13 11.44 13.10
N LYS A 380 6.19 12.37 13.23
CA LYS A 380 5.40 12.55 14.45
C LYS A 380 4.19 11.62 14.49
N PHE A 381 3.82 11.20 15.70
CA PHE A 381 2.62 10.40 15.98
C PHE A 381 1.85 11.05 17.15
N PRO A 382 1.26 12.23 16.95
CA PRO A 382 0.61 12.96 18.03
C PRO A 382 -0.51 12.12 18.66
N GLY A 383 -0.53 12.06 20.00
CA GLY A 383 -1.49 11.30 20.78
C GLY A 383 -1.28 9.78 20.77
N ALA A 384 -0.37 9.23 19.96
CA ALA A 384 -0.16 7.78 19.88
C ALA A 384 0.26 7.18 21.23
N LEU A 385 -0.22 5.97 21.53
CA LEU A 385 0.20 5.24 22.70
C LEU A 385 1.57 4.59 22.47
N LEU A 386 2.55 4.97 23.29
CA LEU A 386 3.89 4.40 23.20
C LEU A 386 3.96 3.07 23.96
N LEU A 387 4.22 1.99 23.21
CA LEU A 387 4.32 0.62 23.70
C LEU A 387 5.78 0.12 23.63
N GLY A 388 6.08 -0.93 24.39
CA GLY A 388 7.43 -1.53 24.47
C GLY A 388 8.16 -1.24 25.78
N LYS A 389 9.23 -1.99 26.02
CA LYS A 389 9.92 -2.03 27.32
C LYS A 389 10.66 -0.73 27.65
N ASN A 390 11.26 -0.04 26.67
CA ASN A 390 11.98 1.22 26.93
C ASN A 390 11.16 2.49 26.64
N ARG A 391 9.82 2.38 26.62
CA ARG A 391 8.91 3.52 26.43
C ARG A 391 9.16 4.70 27.38
N ALA A 392 9.58 4.43 28.62
CA ALA A 392 9.86 5.49 29.60
C ALA A 392 11.09 6.31 29.18
N THR A 393 12.16 5.63 28.77
CA THR A 393 13.37 6.25 28.22
C THR A 393 13.05 7.01 26.93
N ARG A 394 12.28 6.39 26.03
CA ARG A 394 11.87 7.03 24.77
C ARG A 394 11.02 8.28 25.01
N ARG A 395 10.11 8.27 25.99
CA ARG A 395 9.33 9.46 26.37
C ARG A 395 10.23 10.60 26.83
N GLN A 396 11.21 10.32 27.70
CA GLN A 396 12.18 11.34 28.15
C GLN A 396 13.00 11.90 26.97
N GLN A 397 13.42 11.04 26.04
CA GLN A 397 14.12 11.48 24.84
C GLN A 397 13.26 12.41 23.98
N LEU A 398 11.97 12.08 23.79
CA LEU A 398 11.03 12.93 23.04
C LEU A 398 10.80 14.29 23.71
N GLU A 399 10.74 14.34 25.05
CA GLU A 399 10.61 15.59 25.80
C GLU A 399 11.83 16.52 25.63
N GLY A 400 13.01 15.92 25.46
CA GLY A 400 14.28 16.61 25.23
C GLY A 400 14.55 17.01 23.78
N LEU A 401 13.69 16.67 22.82
CA LEU A 401 13.84 17.12 21.44
C LEU A 401 13.57 18.63 21.29
N PRO A 402 14.16 19.28 20.26
CA PRO A 402 13.77 20.63 19.88
C PRO A 402 12.25 20.76 19.70
N GLU A 403 11.71 21.93 20.02
CA GLU A 403 10.27 22.18 20.09
C GLU A 403 9.55 21.83 18.78
N GLU A 404 10.19 22.13 17.65
CA GLU A 404 9.72 21.87 16.30
C GLU A 404 9.64 20.37 15.94
N HIS A 405 10.31 19.49 16.67
CA HIS A 405 10.30 18.03 16.45
C HIS A 405 9.52 17.27 17.51
N ARG A 406 9.30 17.89 18.67
CA ARG A 406 8.52 17.33 19.77
C ARG A 406 7.04 17.14 19.37
N PHE A 407 6.43 16.12 19.96
CA PHE A 407 4.99 15.87 19.88
C PHE A 407 4.52 15.16 21.15
N GLU A 408 3.26 15.38 21.51
CA GLU A 408 2.65 14.71 22.66
C GLU A 408 2.35 13.25 22.32
N VAL A 409 2.75 12.34 23.21
CA VAL A 409 2.36 10.92 23.15
C VAL A 409 1.25 10.66 24.17
N GLY A 410 0.32 9.79 23.81
CA GLY A 410 -0.78 9.41 24.68
C GLY A 410 -0.30 8.76 25.98
N THR A 411 -1.07 8.98 27.04
CA THR A 411 -0.96 8.25 28.30
C THR A 411 -1.96 7.09 28.28
N GLY A 412 -1.49 5.88 28.61
CA GLY A 412 -2.31 4.68 28.53
C GLY A 412 -1.69 3.48 29.21
N GLU A 413 -2.55 2.51 29.52
CA GLU A 413 -2.56 1.74 30.76
C GLU A 413 -2.04 0.31 30.58
N ASP A 414 -0.75 0.11 30.85
CA ASP A 414 -0.28 -1.09 31.56
C ASP A 414 1.12 -0.82 32.14
N VAL A 415 1.48 -1.47 33.25
CA VAL A 415 2.77 -1.31 33.95
C VAL A 415 3.94 -1.89 33.12
N ASP A 416 3.67 -2.87 32.26
CA ASP A 416 4.70 -3.71 31.61
C ASP A 416 5.11 -3.30 30.18
N GLY A 417 4.45 -2.31 29.56
CA GLY A 417 4.77 -1.90 28.18
C GLY A 417 3.76 -2.33 27.13
N ASN A 418 2.75 -3.13 27.50
CA ASN A 418 1.80 -3.74 26.58
C ASN A 418 0.44 -3.02 26.58
N LEU A 419 -0.42 -3.37 25.62
CA LEU A 419 -1.82 -2.97 25.61
C LEU A 419 -2.70 -4.21 25.80
N ARG A 420 -3.62 -4.15 26.77
CA ARG A 420 -4.67 -5.15 26.99
C ARG A 420 -6.03 -4.53 26.72
N VAL A 421 -6.85 -5.19 25.89
CA VAL A 421 -8.21 -4.76 25.56
C VAL A 421 -9.18 -5.84 26.01
N ALA A 422 -10.07 -5.51 26.94
CA ALA A 422 -11.07 -6.45 27.44
C ALA A 422 -12.01 -6.91 26.32
N LEU A 423 -12.26 -8.21 26.25
CA LEU A 423 -13.15 -8.80 25.25
C LEU A 423 -14.50 -9.16 25.88
N PRO A 424 -15.64 -8.83 25.22
CA PRO A 424 -16.94 -9.27 25.68
C PRO A 424 -17.02 -10.81 25.59
N PRO A 425 -17.57 -11.51 26.60
CA PRO A 425 -17.71 -12.96 26.56
C PRO A 425 -18.73 -13.40 25.49
N GLY A 426 -18.61 -14.65 25.04
CA GLY A 426 -19.50 -15.29 24.07
C GLY A 426 -19.37 -14.75 22.65
N CYS A 427 -18.22 -14.19 22.29
CA CYS A 427 -17.98 -13.61 20.97
C CYS A 427 -16.84 -14.34 20.24
N HIS A 428 -16.90 -14.36 18.91
CA HIS A 428 -15.77 -14.70 18.06
C HIS A 428 -15.01 -13.44 17.67
N ILE A 429 -13.69 -13.57 17.54
CA ILE A 429 -12.83 -12.53 16.97
C ILE A 429 -12.79 -12.73 15.46
N GLU A 430 -13.38 -11.81 14.70
CA GLU A 430 -13.39 -11.88 13.24
C GLU A 430 -12.14 -11.20 12.67
N LEU A 431 -11.81 -10.02 13.19
CA LEU A 431 -10.70 -9.20 12.71
C LEU A 431 -10.10 -8.38 13.85
N VAL A 432 -8.78 -8.28 13.84
CA VAL A 432 -7.98 -7.36 14.64
C VAL A 432 -7.11 -6.55 13.71
N GLU A 433 -7.15 -5.23 13.83
CA GLU A 433 -6.28 -4.31 13.13
C GLU A 433 -5.61 -3.36 14.11
N THR A 434 -4.32 -3.13 13.92
CA THR A 434 -3.55 -2.16 14.70
C THR A 434 -2.85 -1.19 13.76
N ALA A 435 -3.15 0.10 13.90
CA ALA A 435 -2.41 1.16 13.24
C ALA A 435 -1.19 1.48 14.11
N ILE A 436 -0.01 1.12 13.64
CA ILE A 436 1.21 1.15 14.45
C ILE A 436 2.42 1.58 13.60
N GLY A 437 3.37 2.27 14.23
CA GLY A 437 4.58 2.75 13.56
C GLY A 437 5.79 2.68 14.46
N ASP A 438 6.93 2.39 13.87
CA ASP A 438 8.23 2.39 14.51
C ASP A 438 9.19 3.27 13.72
N LEU A 439 9.18 4.54 14.09
CA LEU A 439 10.04 5.55 13.52
C LEU A 439 10.73 6.29 14.68
N ASP A 440 12.03 6.09 14.77
CA ASP A 440 12.89 6.76 15.72
C ASP A 440 13.23 8.16 15.21
N VAL A 441 12.53 9.15 15.74
CA VAL A 441 12.76 10.58 15.47
C VAL A 441 13.88 11.18 16.32
N THR A 442 14.44 10.44 17.29
CA THR A 442 15.42 10.97 18.24
C THR A 442 16.80 11.17 17.61
N SER A 443 17.05 10.54 16.46
CA SER A 443 18.30 10.75 15.71
C SER A 443 18.42 12.15 15.12
N LEU A 444 17.31 12.91 15.01
CA LEU A 444 17.26 14.23 14.37
C LEU A 444 17.84 14.26 12.94
N GLU A 445 17.87 13.11 12.28
CA GLU A 445 18.46 12.93 10.95
C GLU A 445 17.38 12.70 9.89
N TYR A 446 17.67 13.12 8.66
CA TYR A 446 16.92 12.69 7.49
C TYR A 446 17.48 11.36 7.00
N ASN A 447 16.61 10.37 6.79
CA ASN A 447 17.01 9.11 6.19
C ASN A 447 17.25 9.24 4.68
N LYS A 448 17.77 8.18 4.06
CA LYS A 448 18.07 8.11 2.61
C LYS A 448 16.88 8.43 1.70
N ASP A 449 15.67 8.29 2.21
CA ASP A 449 14.42 8.55 1.49
C ASP A 449 13.91 9.99 1.70
N GLY A 450 14.69 10.84 2.39
CA GLY A 450 14.37 12.25 2.65
C GLY A 450 13.32 12.46 3.73
N TYR A 451 13.01 11.43 4.53
CA TYR A 451 12.10 11.54 5.67
C TYR A 451 12.86 11.76 6.98
N PHE A 452 12.22 12.46 7.91
CA PHE A 452 12.80 12.69 9.23
C PHE A 452 12.64 11.45 10.13
N GLY A 453 13.75 11.01 10.74
CA GLY A 453 13.83 9.81 11.57
C GLY A 453 14.24 8.54 10.82
N ARG A 454 14.65 7.51 11.58
CA ARG A 454 15.03 6.18 11.07
C ARG A 454 13.98 5.14 11.43
N SER A 455 13.83 4.11 10.59
CA SER A 455 13.02 2.94 10.98
C SER A 455 13.67 2.25 12.18
N GLY A 456 12.87 1.87 13.18
CA GLY A 456 13.38 1.07 14.31
C GLY A 456 13.36 -0.43 14.02
N GLN A 457 13.44 -1.23 15.08
CA GLN A 457 13.48 -2.69 15.02
C GLN A 457 12.33 -3.38 15.78
N ALA A 458 11.25 -2.64 16.08
CA ALA A 458 10.12 -3.14 16.84
C ALA A 458 9.43 -4.29 16.12
N GLN A 459 9.00 -5.25 16.91
CA GLN A 459 8.16 -6.35 16.49
C GLN A 459 6.90 -6.38 17.33
N ALA A 460 5.74 -6.56 16.69
CA ALA A 460 4.46 -6.66 17.34
C ALA A 460 3.95 -8.11 17.33
N SER A 461 3.45 -8.54 18.49
CA SER A 461 2.69 -9.78 18.64
C SER A 461 1.29 -9.46 19.13
N ILE A 462 0.29 -10.09 18.51
CA ILE A 462 -1.13 -9.97 18.89
C ILE A 462 -1.56 -11.34 19.40
N LEU A 463 -1.98 -11.38 20.66
CA LEU A 463 -2.37 -12.60 21.35
C LEU A 463 -3.75 -12.44 21.98
N LEU A 464 -4.40 -13.57 22.23
CA LEU A 464 -5.53 -13.66 23.14
C LEU A 464 -5.01 -14.16 24.49
N GLU A 465 -5.17 -13.36 25.53
CA GLU A 465 -4.81 -13.68 26.91
C GLU A 465 -6.06 -14.06 27.69
N SER A 466 -6.11 -15.29 28.21
CA SER A 466 -7.23 -15.75 29.03
C SER A 466 -7.18 -15.15 30.44
N ALA A 467 -8.30 -15.16 31.17
CA ALA A 467 -8.33 -14.80 32.59
C ALA A 467 -7.32 -15.57 33.47
N ALA A 468 -6.95 -16.80 33.07
CA ALA A 468 -5.96 -17.63 33.77
C ALA A 468 -4.50 -17.33 33.37
N GLY A 469 -4.26 -16.35 32.50
CA GLY A 469 -2.94 -15.97 32.00
C GLY A 469 -2.39 -16.83 30.85
N SER A 470 -3.14 -17.82 30.36
CA SER A 470 -2.75 -18.55 29.14
C SER A 470 -2.84 -17.64 27.90
N LYS A 471 -1.89 -17.79 26.97
CA LYS A 471 -1.80 -16.96 25.76
C LYS A 471 -1.98 -17.81 24.50
N ILE A 472 -2.86 -17.38 23.60
CA ILE A 472 -3.06 -17.96 22.27
C ILE A 472 -2.56 -16.96 21.23
N PRO A 473 -1.52 -17.30 20.44
CA PRO A 473 -0.99 -16.39 19.44
C PRO A 473 -1.96 -16.25 18.26
N LEU A 474 -2.28 -15.01 17.88
CA LEU A 474 -3.05 -14.69 16.66
C LEU A 474 -2.12 -14.20 15.54
N LYS A 475 -1.10 -13.44 15.92
CA LYS A 475 0.01 -13.00 15.08
C LYS A 475 1.26 -12.85 15.95
N MET A 476 2.42 -13.31 15.50
CA MET A 476 3.66 -13.25 16.26
C MET A 476 4.74 -12.50 15.50
N ASN A 477 5.55 -11.72 16.22
CA ASN A 477 6.80 -11.11 15.77
C ASN A 477 6.71 -10.40 14.41
N SER A 478 5.60 -9.69 14.17
CA SER A 478 5.44 -8.93 12.92
C SER A 478 6.28 -7.67 12.99
N ASN A 479 7.18 -7.48 12.03
CA ASN A 479 7.99 -6.28 11.93
C ASN A 479 7.08 -5.04 11.83
N VAL A 480 7.35 -4.04 12.66
CA VAL A 480 6.66 -2.75 12.61
C VAL A 480 7.45 -1.84 11.68
N GLY A 481 6.86 -1.43 10.57
CA GLY A 481 7.46 -0.43 9.69
C GLY A 481 7.35 0.98 10.26
N MET A 482 7.90 1.99 9.56
CA MET A 482 7.80 3.41 9.98
C MET A 482 6.36 3.84 10.30
N ALA A 483 5.38 3.33 9.55
CA ALA A 483 3.96 3.51 9.80
C ALA A 483 3.18 2.48 8.96
N GLY A 484 2.26 1.72 9.56
CA GLY A 484 1.50 0.69 8.86
C GLY A 484 0.27 0.20 9.63
N ILE A 485 -0.42 -0.77 9.02
CA ILE A 485 -1.46 -1.56 9.69
C ILE A 485 -0.93 -2.99 9.82
N ILE A 486 -1.06 -3.58 11.02
CA ILE A 486 -0.88 -5.02 11.25
C ILE A 486 -2.26 -5.64 11.49
N THR A 487 -2.56 -6.73 10.78
CA THR A 487 -3.87 -7.35 10.78
C THR A 487 -3.79 -8.85 11.11
N CYS A 488 -4.77 -9.37 11.85
CA CYS A 488 -4.97 -10.80 12.03
C CYS A 488 -6.43 -11.16 12.30
N GLY A 489 -6.78 -12.43 12.10
CA GLY A 489 -8.07 -12.99 12.51
C GLY A 489 -8.03 -13.53 13.93
N GLY A 490 -9.18 -13.99 14.41
CA GLY A 490 -9.30 -14.79 15.63
C GLY A 490 -8.69 -16.18 15.49
N PRO A 491 -8.68 -16.98 16.58
CA PRO A 491 -8.14 -18.34 16.56
C PRO A 491 -8.69 -19.18 15.40
N ALA A 492 -7.88 -20.11 14.86
CA ALA A 492 -8.32 -20.99 13.77
C ALA A 492 -9.44 -21.97 14.20
N GLN A 493 -9.50 -22.28 15.49
CA GLN A 493 -10.58 -23.04 16.11
C GLN A 493 -11.76 -22.11 16.42
N ASP A 494 -12.96 -22.68 16.51
CA ASP A 494 -14.20 -21.96 16.82
C ASP A 494 -14.22 -21.52 18.30
N TYR A 495 -13.34 -20.57 18.64
CA TYR A 495 -13.11 -20.09 19.98
C TYR A 495 -14.11 -18.99 20.32
N LEU A 496 -14.84 -19.17 21.42
CA LEU A 496 -15.67 -18.16 22.04
C LEU A 496 -14.92 -17.54 23.22
N THR A 497 -14.84 -16.21 23.23
CA THR A 497 -14.31 -15.44 24.35
C THR A 497 -15.05 -15.78 25.64
N ARG A 498 -14.31 -15.87 26.73
CA ARG A 498 -14.78 -16.14 28.08
C ARG A 498 -14.68 -14.88 28.92
N GLU A 499 -15.32 -14.93 30.08
CA GLU A 499 -15.22 -13.84 31.05
C GLU A 499 -13.76 -13.64 31.48
N GLY A 500 -13.27 -12.40 31.40
CA GLY A 500 -11.91 -12.02 31.74
C GLY A 500 -10.87 -12.21 30.62
N ASP A 501 -11.27 -12.68 29.44
CA ASP A 501 -10.36 -12.72 28.29
C ASP A 501 -10.05 -11.32 27.75
N GLN A 502 -8.83 -11.16 27.24
CA GLN A 502 -8.31 -9.91 26.73
C GLN A 502 -7.53 -10.12 25.43
N LEU A 503 -7.61 -9.15 24.52
CA LEU A 503 -6.64 -9.04 23.45
C LEU A 503 -5.38 -8.37 24.00
N LEU A 504 -4.23 -9.00 23.81
CA LEU A 504 -2.92 -8.50 24.19
C LEU A 504 -2.14 -8.08 22.93
N ILE A 505 -1.67 -6.83 22.89
CA ILE A 505 -0.71 -6.33 21.91
C ILE A 505 0.62 -6.11 22.64
N GLU A 506 1.61 -6.93 22.29
CA GLU A 506 2.94 -6.95 22.88
C GLU A 506 3.98 -6.45 21.87
N ILE A 507 4.87 -5.56 22.32
CA ILE A 507 5.98 -5.04 21.52
C ILE A 507 7.32 -5.56 22.06
N SER A 508 8.12 -6.14 21.18
CA SER A 508 9.46 -6.64 21.46
C SER A 508 10.52 -5.94 20.60
N ASN A 509 11.79 -6.15 20.98
CA ASN A 509 13.03 -5.61 20.38
C ASN A 509 13.23 -4.09 20.47
N ASP A 510 12.16 -3.30 20.44
CA ASP A 510 12.21 -1.83 20.48
C ASP A 510 10.88 -1.26 21.07
N GLU A 511 10.58 0.01 20.83
CA GLU A 511 9.30 0.67 21.08
C GLU A 511 8.50 0.90 19.81
N ALA A 512 7.17 0.99 19.95
CA ALA A 512 6.30 1.34 18.84
C ALA A 512 5.18 2.30 19.25
N PHE A 513 4.77 3.14 18.31
CA PHE A 513 3.69 4.12 18.47
C PHE A 513 2.38 3.54 17.93
N LEU A 514 1.48 3.13 18.84
CA LEU A 514 0.14 2.68 18.48
C LEU A 514 -0.78 3.88 18.27
N MET A 515 -1.15 4.11 17.01
CA MET A 515 -2.03 5.19 16.58
C MET A 515 -3.51 4.86 16.73
N GLY A 516 -3.85 3.56 16.72
CA GLY A 516 -5.22 3.09 16.97
C GLY A 516 -5.33 1.57 16.86
N TYR A 517 -6.44 1.02 17.32
CA TYR A 517 -6.82 -0.37 17.08
C TYR A 517 -8.30 -0.50 16.74
N ARG A 518 -8.64 -1.56 16.00
CA ARG A 518 -10.02 -1.97 15.74
C ARG A 518 -10.16 -3.48 15.90
N LEU A 519 -11.21 -3.87 16.61
CA LEU A 519 -11.65 -5.25 16.81
C LEU A 519 -13.04 -5.38 16.21
N ILE A 520 -13.22 -6.37 15.33
CA ILE A 520 -14.53 -6.76 14.82
C ILE A 520 -14.85 -8.12 15.41
N LEU A 521 -15.97 -8.22 16.12
CA LEU A 521 -16.42 -9.41 16.83
C LEU A 521 -17.83 -9.79 16.37
N SER A 522 -18.15 -11.08 16.40
CA SER A 522 -19.49 -11.59 16.12
C SER A 522 -20.04 -12.36 17.32
N ARG A 523 -21.35 -12.22 17.58
CA ARG A 523 -22.08 -13.12 18.48
C ARG A 523 -22.64 -14.30 17.70
N TYR A 524 -22.68 -15.45 18.36
CA TYR A 524 -23.40 -16.62 17.85
C TYR A 524 -24.92 -16.43 17.95
#